data_AF-A0A5K1DKY4-F1
#
_entry.id   AF-A0A5K1DKY4-F1
#
_cell.length_a   1.000
_cell.length_b   1.000
_cell.length_c   1.000
_cell.angle_alpha   90.00
_cell.angle_beta   90.00
_cell.angle_gamma   90.00
#
_symmetry.space_group_name_H-M   'P 1'
#
loop_
_entity.id
_entity.type
_entity.pdbx_description
1 polymer ?
#
loop_
_entity_poly.entity_id
_entity_poly.type
_entity_poly.pdbx_seq_one_letter_code
_entity_poly.pdbx_strand_id
1 'polypeptide(L)'
;QPPQLKRTRGPSRALDTLKLGPKQKFKVEINNHGQPIGEKAQKLSSFIGTLARDPEVTPLTYQTWKHLPKTCKDNVWNCVL
;
A
#
# COMPACT_ATOMS: atom_id res chain seq x y z
N GLN A 1 24.35 24.31 24.25
CA GLN A 1 24.45 23.75 22.88
C GLN A 1 23.05 23.50 22.37
N PRO A 2 22.68 23.90 21.14
CA PRO A 2 21.35 23.61 20.61
C PRO A 2 21.19 22.11 20.32
N PRO A 3 19.98 21.54 20.48
CA PRO A 3 19.73 20.12 20.25
C PRO A 3 19.93 19.77 18.77
N GLN A 4 20.69 18.71 18.50
CA GLN A 4 20.91 18.19 17.15
C GLN A 4 19.60 17.56 16.63
N LEU A 5 19.10 18.04 15.49
CA LEU A 5 17.92 17.47 14.82
C LEU A 5 18.23 16.02 14.40
N LYS A 6 17.43 15.07 14.90
CA LYS A 6 17.55 13.65 14.53
C LYS A 6 17.23 13.49 13.04
N ARG A 7 18.06 12.75 12.29
CA ARG A 7 17.73 12.35 10.92
C ARG A 7 16.46 11.52 10.93
N THR A 8 15.39 12.09 10.38
CA THR A 8 14.15 11.36 10.08
C THR A 8 14.27 10.72 8.70
N ARG A 9 13.62 9.57 8.51
CA ARG A 9 13.46 9.01 7.16
C ARG A 9 12.45 9.86 6.41
N GLY A 10 12.76 10.20 5.16
CA GLY A 10 11.80 10.84 4.26
C GLY A 10 10.63 9.89 3.92
N PRO A 11 9.52 10.42 3.39
CA PRO A 11 8.38 9.61 3.00
C PRO A 11 8.77 8.54 1.96
N SER A 12 8.42 7.28 2.21
CA SER A 12 8.58 6.21 1.23
C SER A 12 7.51 6.36 0.15
N ARG A 13 7.94 6.52 -1.10
CA ARG A 13 7.05 6.66 -2.26
C ARG A 13 6.73 5.33 -2.93
N ALA A 14 7.35 4.22 -2.50
CA ALA A 14 7.19 2.87 -3.06
C ALA A 14 7.11 2.87 -4.61
N LEU A 15 8.01 3.62 -5.26
CA LEU A 15 7.90 3.93 -6.70
C LEU A 15 8.01 2.68 -7.57
N ASP A 16 8.84 1.70 -7.19
CA ASP A 16 9.01 0.47 -7.96
C ASP A 16 7.76 -0.43 -7.91
N THR A 17 6.91 -0.18 -6.93
CA THR A 17 5.67 -0.89 -6.67
C THR A 17 4.53 -0.35 -7.53
N LEU A 18 4.56 0.97 -7.83
CA LEU A 18 3.65 1.65 -8.75
C LEU A 18 3.94 1.35 -10.24
N LYS A 19 5.13 0.83 -10.56
CA LYS A 19 5.54 0.47 -11.94
C LYS A 19 5.03 -0.89 -12.39
N LEU A 20 4.30 -1.62 -11.54
CA LEU A 20 3.70 -2.89 -11.94
C LEU A 20 2.67 -2.62 -13.03
N GLY A 21 2.85 -3.26 -14.18
CA GLY A 21 1.84 -3.21 -15.24
C GLY A 21 0.53 -3.84 -14.77
N PRO A 22 -0.61 -3.56 -15.43
CA PRO A 22 -1.94 -4.00 -15.01
C PRO A 22 -2.12 -5.52 -14.90
N LYS A 23 -1.18 -6.32 -15.40
CA LYS A 23 -1.16 -7.79 -15.31
C LYS A 23 -0.11 -8.34 -14.36
N GLN A 24 0.71 -7.49 -13.74
CA GLN A 24 1.83 -7.92 -12.92
C GLN A 24 1.48 -7.75 -11.44
N LYS A 25 1.57 -8.84 -10.69
CA LYS A 25 1.11 -8.91 -9.29
C LYS A 25 2.24 -9.39 -8.39
N PHE A 26 2.21 -8.98 -7.12
CA PHE A 26 3.16 -9.49 -6.14
C PHE A 26 2.84 -10.94 -5.81
N LYS A 27 3.71 -11.87 -6.22
CA LYS A 27 3.71 -13.22 -5.65
C LYS A 27 4.33 -13.15 -4.25
N VAL A 28 3.48 -13.19 -3.22
CA VAL A 28 3.88 -13.14 -1.81
C VAL A 28 3.62 -14.51 -1.17
N GLU A 29 4.57 -14.96 -0.35
CA GLU A 29 4.42 -16.16 0.44
C GLU A 29 3.53 -15.87 1.64
N ILE A 30 2.65 -16.80 1.98
CA ILE A 30 1.66 -16.64 3.04
C ILE A 30 1.83 -17.79 4.04
N ASN A 31 1.81 -17.49 5.33
CA ASN A 31 1.86 -18.53 6.37
C ASN A 31 0.49 -19.20 6.57
N ASN A 32 0.42 -20.21 7.46
CA ASN A 32 -0.81 -20.94 7.77
C ASN A 32 -1.93 -20.07 8.37
N HIS A 33 -1.62 -18.84 8.80
CA HIS A 33 -2.57 -17.86 9.30
C HIS A 33 -3.01 -16.85 8.22
N GLY A 34 -2.58 -17.03 6.96
CA GLY A 34 -2.87 -16.10 5.87
C GLY A 34 -2.11 -14.77 5.95
N GLN A 35 -1.03 -14.70 6.74
CA GLN A 35 -0.20 -13.50 6.82
C GLN A 35 0.96 -13.56 5.81
N PRO A 36 1.24 -12.47 5.08
CA PRO A 36 2.36 -12.43 4.15
C PRO A 36 3.69 -12.48 4.89
N ILE A 37 4.60 -13.34 4.44
CA ILE A 37 5.94 -13.56 5.00
C ILE A 37 7.05 -13.30 3.95
N GLY A 38 8.28 -13.10 4.43
CA GLY A 38 9.45 -12.85 3.60
C GLY A 38 9.60 -11.40 3.10
N GLU A 39 10.61 -11.16 2.25
CA GLU A 39 10.97 -9.81 1.80
C GLU A 39 9.88 -9.13 0.96
N LYS A 40 9.07 -9.92 0.24
CA LYS A 40 7.99 -9.41 -0.61
C LYS A 40 6.78 -8.95 0.21
N ALA A 41 6.62 -9.42 1.45
CA ALA A 41 5.55 -8.96 2.34
C ALA A 41 5.68 -7.47 2.66
N GLN A 42 6.89 -6.98 2.89
CA GLN A 42 7.15 -5.56 3.15
C GLN A 42 6.84 -4.69 1.92
N LYS A 43 7.16 -5.19 0.72
CA LYS A 43 6.84 -4.51 -0.55
C LYS A 43 5.34 -4.44 -0.77
N LEU A 44 4.60 -5.52 -0.49
CA LEU A 44 3.13 -5.54 -0.54
C LEU A 44 2.51 -4.55 0.45
N SER A 45 3.00 -4.51 1.70
CA SER A 45 2.51 -3.54 2.69
C SER A 45 2.75 -2.09 2.25
N SER A 46 3.93 -1.81 1.69
CA SER A 46 4.25 -0.50 1.12
C SER A 46 3.35 -0.15 -0.07
N PHE A 47 3.06 -1.13 -0.94
CA PHE A 47 2.15 -0.98 -2.08
C PHE A 47 0.74 -0.56 -1.65
N ILE A 48 0.15 -1.33 -0.74
CA ILE A 48 -1.20 -1.10 -0.22
C ILE A 48 -1.25 0.27 0.46
N GLY A 49 -0.21 0.62 1.21
CA GLY A 49 -0.09 1.95 1.83
C GLY A 49 -0.07 3.09 0.81
N THR A 50 0.45 2.87 -0.40
CA THR A 50 0.39 3.85 -1.49
C THR A 50 -1.00 3.91 -2.11
N LEU A 51 -1.63 2.77 -2.40
CA LEU A 51 -3.01 2.73 -2.92
C LEU A 51 -4.00 3.44 -1.98
N ALA A 52 -3.83 3.26 -0.67
CA ALA A 52 -4.67 3.91 0.35
C ALA A 52 -4.52 5.44 0.39
N ARG A 53 -3.40 5.98 -0.11
CA ARG A 53 -3.13 7.42 -0.18
C ARG A 53 -3.40 8.02 -1.55
N ASP A 54 -3.63 7.18 -2.56
CA ASP A 54 -3.90 7.60 -3.91
C ASP A 54 -5.38 8.04 -4.03
N PRO A 55 -5.67 9.33 -4.29
CA PRO A 55 -7.04 9.81 -4.36
C PRO A 55 -7.83 9.25 -5.56
N GLU A 56 -7.16 8.77 -6.61
CA GLU A 56 -7.82 8.14 -7.76
C GLU A 56 -8.34 6.74 -7.41
N VAL A 57 -7.59 6.01 -6.58
CA VAL A 57 -7.93 4.64 -6.16
C VAL A 57 -8.79 4.64 -4.89
N THR A 58 -8.42 5.46 -3.92
CA THR A 58 -9.04 5.56 -2.60
C THR A 58 -9.39 7.02 -2.31
N PRO A 59 -10.61 7.47 -2.67
CA PRO A 59 -11.01 8.85 -2.43
C PRO A 59 -10.92 9.21 -0.94
N LEU A 60 -10.08 10.19 -0.61
CA LEU A 60 -9.88 10.69 0.76
C LEU A 60 -11.09 11.48 1.30
N THR A 61 -12.14 11.63 0.49
CA THR A 61 -13.42 12.23 0.88
C THR A 61 -14.18 11.39 1.91
N TYR A 62 -13.86 10.09 2.02
CA TYR A 62 -14.45 9.19 3.00
C TYR A 62 -13.49 8.98 4.18
N GLN A 63 -13.95 9.30 5.40
CA GLN A 63 -13.13 9.18 6.60
C GLN A 63 -12.90 7.73 7.05
N THR A 64 -13.77 6.80 6.67
CA THR A 64 -13.65 5.40 7.07
C THR A 64 -13.84 4.45 5.89
N TRP A 65 -13.09 3.35 5.90
CA TRP A 65 -13.21 2.28 4.90
C TRP A 65 -14.64 1.73 4.78
N LYS A 66 -15.42 1.77 5.86
CA LYS A 66 -16.82 1.32 5.85
C LYS A 66 -17.68 2.15 4.91
N HIS A 67 -17.43 3.45 4.80
CA HIS A 67 -18.15 4.36 3.93
C HIS A 67 -17.64 4.40 2.49
N LEU A 68 -16.47 3.79 2.20
CA LEU A 68 -15.98 3.71 0.84
C LEU A 68 -16.97 2.90 -0.03
N PRO A 69 -17.35 3.41 -1.22
CA PRO A 69 -18.16 2.68 -2.18
C PRO A 69 -17.54 1.33 -2.52
N LYS A 70 -18.39 0.33 -2.79
CA LYS A 70 -17.93 -1.02 -3.14
C LYS A 70 -17.01 -1.00 -4.37
N THR A 71 -17.34 -0.18 -5.38
CA THR A 71 -16.53 -0.01 -6.59
C THR A 71 -15.10 0.43 -6.29
N CYS A 72 -14.90 1.36 -5.35
CA CYS A 72 -13.56 1.77 -4.93
C CYS A 72 -12.81 0.63 -4.23
N LYS A 73 -13.50 -0.15 -3.38
CA LYS A 73 -12.91 -1.32 -2.72
C LYS A 73 -12.49 -2.39 -3.73
N ASP A 74 -13.34 -2.64 -4.72
CA ASP A 74 -13.08 -3.59 -5.79
C ASP A 74 -11.87 -3.13 -6.64
N ASN A 75 -11.73 -1.82 -6.90
CA ASN A 75 -10.56 -1.26 -7.58
C ASN A 75 -9.26 -1.50 -6.79
N VAL A 76 -9.25 -1.22 -5.48
CA VAL A 76 -8.10 -1.53 -4.60
C VAL A 76 -7.78 -3.02 -4.65
N TRP A 77 -8.80 -3.88 -4.62
CA TRP A 77 -8.61 -5.33 -4.63
C TRP A 77 -8.04 -5.83 -5.97
N ASN A 78 -8.49 -5.29 -7.10
CA ASN A 78 -7.95 -5.61 -8.42
C ASN A 78 -6.49 -5.18 -8.62
N CYS A 79 -6.02 -4.18 -7.87
CA CYS A 79 -4.61 -3.82 -7.86
C CYS A 79 -3.75 -4.83 -7.07
N VAL A 80 -4.33 -5.48 -6.06
CA VAL A 80 -3.62 -6.37 -5.13
C VAL A 80 -3.69 -7.84 -5.54
N LEU A 81 -4.86 -8.33 -5.96
CA LEU A 81 -5.15 -9.71 -6.36
C LEU A 81 -5.16 -9.93 -7.85
#